data_AF-X1I924-F1
#
_entry.id   AF-X1I924-F1
#
_cell.length_a   1.000
_cell.length_b   1.000
_cell.length_c   1.000
_cell.angle_alpha   90.00
_cell.angle_beta   90.00
_cell.angle_gamma   90.00
#
_symmetry.space_group_name_H-M   'P 1'
#
loop_
_entity.id
_entity.type
_entity.pdbx_description
1 polymer ?
#
loop_
_entity_poly.entity_id
_entity_poly.type
_entity_poly.pdbx_seq_one_letter_code
_entity_poly.pdbx_strand_id
1 'polypeptide(L)'
;MSYWTWDDIKAQLGTIEWDWYGWLPRNFLIMPVGSQEAGKSLLMLRIAATYTMGWDWPDGTPYEGEVGRVVWAEAEVGHALNVARAEAWGMDLTRIVTPH
;
A
#
# COMPACT_ATOMS: atom_id res chain seq x y z
N MET A 1 -23.91 28.68 -13.54
CA MET A 1 -23.25 27.54 -12.88
C MET A 1 -22.30 28.15 -11.85
N SER A 2 -22.45 27.83 -10.56
CA SER A 2 -21.51 28.32 -9.55
C SER A 2 -20.28 27.41 -9.54
N TYR A 3 -19.10 28.02 -9.46
CA TYR A 3 -17.83 27.32 -9.33
C TYR A 3 -17.19 27.67 -7.99
N TRP A 4 -16.40 26.76 -7.46
CA TRP A 4 -15.59 26.99 -6.27
C TRP A 4 -14.14 27.21 -6.69
N THR A 5 -13.46 28.09 -5.97
CA THR A 5 -12.01 28.22 -6.05
C THR A 5 -11.35 27.12 -5.21
N TRP A 6 -10.05 26.92 -5.43
CA TRP A 6 -9.26 26.02 -4.57
C TRP A 6 -9.18 26.51 -3.12
N ASP A 7 -9.28 27.82 -2.87
CA ASP A 7 -9.35 28.37 -1.51
C ASP A 7 -10.67 27.99 -0.83
N ASP A 8 -11.79 28.01 -1.55
CA ASP A 8 -13.09 27.55 -1.04
C ASP A 8 -13.06 26.06 -0.69
N ILE A 9 -12.38 25.25 -1.52
CA ILE A 9 -12.18 23.81 -1.27
C ILE A 9 -11.27 23.61 -0.07
N LYS A 10 -10.14 24.30 0.01
CA LYS A 10 -9.17 24.21 1.10
C LYS A 10 -9.81 24.53 2.46
N ALA A 11 -10.72 25.51 2.50
CA ALA A 11 -11.44 25.87 3.72
C ALA A 11 -12.33 24.72 4.26
N GLN A 12 -12.61 23.69 3.45
CA GLN A 12 -13.44 22.55 3.81
C GLN A 12 -12.65 21.24 3.99
N LEU A 13 -11.37 21.22 3.61
CA LEU A 13 -10.53 20.03 3.71
C LEU A 13 -9.79 19.96 5.04
N GLY A 14 -9.70 18.76 5.61
CA GLY A 14 -8.81 18.45 6.72
C GLY A 14 -7.35 18.28 6.27
N THR A 15 -6.46 18.10 7.25
CA THR A 15 -5.05 17.78 6.98
C THR A 15 -4.93 16.37 6.36
N ILE A 16 -4.06 16.24 5.35
CA ILE A 16 -3.72 14.93 4.79
C ILE A 16 -2.84 14.19 5.80
N GLU A 17 -3.31 13.03 6.26
CA GLU A 17 -2.51 12.10 7.03
C GLU A 17 -1.74 11.17 6.09
N TRP A 18 -0.58 10.69 6.52
CA TRP A 18 0.29 9.84 5.72
C TRP A 18 0.64 8.59 6.51
N ASP A 19 0.54 7.43 5.85
CA ASP A 19 1.16 6.22 6.36
C ASP A 19 2.64 6.20 5.99
N TRP A 20 2.94 6.51 4.72
CA TRP A 20 4.30 6.72 4.21
C TRP A 20 4.41 8.09 3.56
N TYR A 21 5.11 9.02 4.22
CA TYR A 21 5.16 10.42 3.81
C TYR A 21 5.67 10.60 2.37
N GLY A 22 4.90 11.30 1.55
CA GLY A 22 5.19 11.53 0.13
C GLY A 22 4.79 10.41 -0.83
N TRP A 23 4.39 9.24 -0.33
CA TRP A 23 4.06 8.07 -1.16
C TRP A 23 2.67 7.49 -0.91
N LEU A 24 2.27 7.32 0.35
CA LEU A 24 0.98 6.73 0.76
C LEU A 24 0.23 7.69 1.69
N PRO A 25 -0.57 8.62 1.15
CA PRO A 25 -1.52 9.37 1.93
C PRO A 25 -2.66 8.45 2.40
N ARG A 26 -2.99 8.54 3.68
CA ARG A 26 -3.99 7.70 4.32
C ARG A 26 -5.38 8.01 3.77
N ASN A 27 -6.19 6.98 3.54
CA ASN A 27 -7.56 7.05 2.98
C ASN A 27 -7.65 7.50 1.52
N PHE A 28 -6.55 7.39 0.75
CA PHE A 28 -6.55 7.64 -0.69
C PHE A 28 -6.32 6.35 -1.47
N LEU A 29 -6.86 6.29 -2.69
CA LEU A 29 -6.52 5.26 -3.66
C LEU A 29 -5.19 5.61 -4.34
N ILE A 30 -4.23 4.71 -4.25
CA ILE A 30 -2.92 4.83 -4.91
C ILE A 30 -2.79 3.76 -5.99
N MET A 31 -2.32 4.17 -7.16
CA MET A 31 -2.09 3.26 -8.29
C MET A 31 -0.61 3.30 -8.69
N PRO A 32 0.19 2.27 -8.37
CA PRO A 32 1.57 2.19 -8.86
C PRO A 32 1.55 1.98 -10.38
N VAL A 33 2.17 2.90 -11.12
CA VAL A 33 2.28 2.84 -12.59
C VAL A 33 3.73 2.56 -12.99
N GLY A 34 3.92 1.68 -13.95
CA GLY A 34 5.23 1.28 -14.47
C GLY A 34 5.08 0.22 -15.55
N SER A 35 6.13 0.00 -16.34
CA SER A 35 6.13 -1.02 -17.40
C SER A 35 5.88 -2.43 -16.84
N GLN A 36 5.58 -3.38 -17.73
CA GLN A 36 5.61 -4.79 -17.36
C GLN A 36 6.99 -5.12 -16.75
N GLU A 37 7.00 -5.97 -15.72
CA GLU A 37 8.22 -6.39 -15.01
C GLU A 37 8.97 -5.29 -14.25
N ALA A 38 8.44 -4.06 -14.15
CA ALA A 38 9.03 -2.98 -13.35
C ALA A 38 8.99 -3.21 -11.82
N GLY A 39 8.57 -4.39 -11.36
CA GLY A 39 8.54 -4.74 -9.94
C GLY A 39 7.34 -4.19 -9.16
N LYS A 40 6.25 -3.77 -9.81
CA LYS A 40 5.04 -3.22 -9.14
C LYS A 40 4.48 -4.15 -8.06
N SER A 41 4.22 -5.41 -8.40
CA SER A 41 3.69 -6.40 -7.43
C SER A 41 4.71 -6.71 -6.34
N LEU A 42 6.01 -6.65 -6.64
CA LEU A 42 7.07 -6.82 -5.66
C LEU A 42 7.07 -5.67 -4.64
N LEU A 43 6.94 -4.42 -5.11
CA LEU A 43 6.81 -3.24 -4.25
C LEU A 43 5.54 -3.29 -3.41
N MET A 44 4.40 -3.67 -3.99
CA MET A 44 3.15 -3.80 -3.24
C MET A 44 3.25 -4.87 -2.14
N LEU A 45 3.91 -6.01 -2.43
CA LEU A 45 4.13 -7.05 -1.42
C LEU A 45 5.08 -6.57 -0.32
N ARG A 46 6.12 -5.78 -0.66
CA ARG A 46 7.04 -5.18 0.32
C ARG A 46 6.34 -4.17 1.23
N ILE A 47 5.38 -3.41 0.69
CA ILE A 47 4.52 -2.51 1.47
C ILE A 47 3.55 -3.32 2.35
N ALA A 48 3.01 -4.43 1.85
CA ALA A 48 2.18 -5.31 2.67
C ALA A 48 2.95 -5.88 3.87
N ALA A 49 4.24 -6.17 3.73
CA ALA A 49 5.11 -6.57 4.84
C ALA A 49 5.24 -5.48 5.92
N THR A 50 5.25 -4.20 5.54
CA THR A 50 5.21 -3.09 6.51
C THR A 50 3.94 -3.17 7.37
N TYR A 51 2.77 -3.29 6.75
CA TYR A 51 1.51 -3.37 7.49
C TYR A 51 1.28 -4.69 8.26
N THR A 52 1.82 -5.81 7.79
CA THR A 52 1.52 -7.14 8.38
C THR A 52 2.58 -7.60 9.39
N MET A 53 3.82 -7.14 9.23
CA MET A 53 4.98 -7.56 10.02
C MET A 53 5.67 -6.40 10.75
N GLY A 54 5.27 -5.15 10.49
CA GLY A 54 5.87 -3.97 11.11
C GLY A 54 7.25 -3.63 10.55
N TRP A 55 7.54 -4.04 9.32
CA TRP A 55 8.80 -3.68 8.65
C TRP A 55 8.84 -2.17 8.38
N ASP A 56 10.04 -1.59 8.45
CA ASP A 56 10.27 -0.21 8.00
C ASP A 56 9.73 0.01 6.58
N TRP A 57 9.43 1.26 6.24
CA TRP A 57 9.09 1.65 4.88
C TRP A 57 10.23 1.35 3.90
N PRO A 58 9.95 1.23 2.59
CA PRO A 58 10.97 0.90 1.60
C PRO A 58 12.18 1.85 1.55
N ASP A 59 12.02 3.09 2.01
CA ASP A 59 13.11 4.09 2.13
C ASP A 59 13.88 4.01 3.46
N GLY A 60 13.52 3.09 4.35
CA GLY A 60 14.12 2.90 5.67
C GLY A 60 13.46 3.72 6.79
N THR A 61 12.42 4.51 6.51
CA THR A 61 11.67 5.22 7.55
C THR A 61 10.95 4.19 8.45
N PRO A 62 11.02 4.28 9.78
CA PRO A 62 10.36 3.34 10.67
C PRO A 62 8.84 3.29 10.45
N TYR A 63 8.25 2.10 10.58
CA TYR A 63 6.81 1.96 10.66
C TYR A 63 6.34 2.10 12.11
N GLU A 64 5.54 3.12 12.38
CA GLU A 64 5.08 3.47 13.72
C GLU A 64 3.61 3.06 13.98
N GLY A 65 2.96 2.42 13.01
CA GLY A 65 1.57 1.97 13.11
C GLY A 65 1.41 0.59 13.77
N GLU A 66 0.16 0.20 14.01
CA GLU A 66 -0.16 -1.14 14.48
C GLU A 66 -0.17 -2.15 13.32
N VAL A 67 0.39 -3.33 13.56
CA VAL A 67 0.34 -4.41 12.57
C VAL A 67 -1.07 -4.96 12.43
N GLY A 68 -1.45 -5.26 11.19
CA GLY A 68 -2.78 -5.74 10.85
C GLY A 68 -2.78 -6.82 9.76
N ARG A 69 -3.85 -6.84 8.98
CA ARG A 69 -4.01 -7.70 7.81
C ARG A 69 -4.14 -6.85 6.56
N VAL A 70 -3.65 -7.39 5.45
CA VAL A 70 -3.77 -6.77 4.12
C VAL A 70 -4.65 -7.65 3.25
N VAL A 71 -5.61 -7.02 2.56
CA VAL A 71 -6.35 -7.69 1.49
C VAL A 71 -5.52 -7.59 0.22
N TRP A 72 -5.13 -8.73 -0.35
CA TRP A 72 -4.42 -8.82 -1.61
C TRP A 72 -5.37 -9.27 -2.71
N ALA A 73 -5.90 -8.31 -3.46
CA ALA A 73 -6.72 -8.58 -4.63
C ALA A 73 -5.85 -8.41 -5.89
N GLU A 74 -5.61 -9.50 -6.61
CA GLU A 74 -4.97 -9.46 -7.93
C GLU A 74 -5.88 -10.13 -8.97
N ALA A 75 -5.80 -9.63 -10.21
CA ALA A 75 -6.50 -10.20 -11.36
C ALA A 75 -5.54 -10.90 -12.34
N GLU A 76 -4.24 -10.77 -12.11
CA GLU A 76 -3.22 -11.50 -12.84
C GLU A 76 -3.06 -12.86 -12.14
N VAL A 77 -2.82 -13.95 -12.88
CA VAL A 77 -2.72 -15.31 -12.31
C VAL A 77 -1.38 -15.49 -11.57
N GLY A 78 -1.04 -14.55 -10.68
CA GLY A 78 0.25 -14.39 -10.02
C GLY A 78 0.30 -14.95 -8.60
N HIS A 79 -0.79 -15.52 -8.08
CA HIS A 79 -0.89 -15.99 -6.69
C HIS A 79 0.27 -16.89 -6.26
N ALA A 80 0.60 -17.92 -7.05
CA ALA A 80 1.67 -18.86 -6.71
C ALA A 80 3.03 -18.15 -6.57
N LEU A 81 3.31 -17.18 -7.44
CA LEU A 81 4.55 -16.41 -7.41
C LEU A 81 4.59 -15.44 -6.22
N ASN A 82 3.46 -14.80 -5.90
CA ASN A 82 3.38 -13.88 -4.77
C ASN A 82 3.49 -14.62 -3.42
N VAL A 83 2.88 -15.81 -3.30
CA VAL A 83 3.04 -16.69 -2.13
C VAL A 83 4.51 -17.11 -1.96
N ALA A 84 5.16 -17.60 -3.02
CA ALA A 84 6.56 -18.02 -2.94
C ALA A 84 7.50 -16.87 -2.52
N ARG A 85 7.24 -15.64 -2.97
CA ARG A 85 7.99 -14.44 -2.54
C ARG A 85 7.76 -14.14 -1.06
N ALA A 86 6.50 -14.15 -0.61
CA ALA A 86 6.15 -13.87 0.78
C ALA A 86 6.78 -14.91 1.73
N GLU A 87 6.78 -16.20 1.35
CA GLU A 87 7.47 -17.27 2.08
C GLU A 87 8.99 -17.04 2.14
N ALA A 88 9.61 -16.75 1.00
CA ALA A 88 11.06 -16.48 0.93
C ALA A 88 11.47 -15.27 1.77
N TRP A 89 10.55 -14.32 1.97
CA TRP A 89 10.72 -13.13 2.79
C TRP A 89 10.38 -13.34 4.28
N GLY A 90 9.89 -14.53 4.66
CA GLY A 90 9.51 -14.85 6.03
C GLY A 90 8.26 -14.11 6.52
N MET A 91 7.35 -13.73 5.61
CA MET A 91 6.10 -13.07 5.95
C MET A 91 5.09 -14.05 6.56
N ASP A 92 4.24 -13.56 7.48
CA ASP A 92 3.10 -14.32 7.99
C ASP A 92 1.98 -14.35 6.93
N LEU A 93 1.90 -15.47 6.20
CA LEU A 93 0.91 -15.67 5.14
C LEU A 93 -0.54 -15.59 5.65
N THR A 94 -0.79 -15.80 6.95
CA THR A 94 -2.15 -15.73 7.51
C THR A 94 -2.69 -14.30 7.60
N ARG A 95 -1.83 -13.30 7.42
CA ARG A 95 -2.18 -11.87 7.46
C ARG A 95 -2.38 -11.25 6.08
N ILE A 96 -2.13 -12.01 5.01
CA ILE A 96 -2.49 -11.61 3.64
C ILE A 96 -3.72 -12.42 3.23
N VAL A 97 -4.85 -11.74 3.05
CA VAL A 97 -6.12 -12.38 2.70
C VAL A 97 -6.52 -12.05 1.27
N THR A 98 -6.96 -13.04 0.50
CA THR A 98 -7.33 -12.89 -0.91
C THR A 98 -8.83 -13.15 -1.08
N PRO A 99 -9.60 -12.30 -1.79
CA PRO A 99 -10.99 -12.57 -2.12
C PRO A 99 -11.14 -13.81 -3.03
N HIS A 100 -12.23 -14.56 -2.84
CA HIS A 100 -12.61 -15.71 -3.69
C HIS A 100 -13.67 -15.33 -4.72
#